data_AF-A0A968LH36-F1
#
_entry.id   AF-A0A968LH36-F1
#
_cell.length_a   1.000
_cell.length_b   1.000
_cell.length_c   1.000
_cell.angle_alpha   90.00
_cell.angle_beta   90.00
_cell.angle_gamma   90.00
#
_symmetry.space_group_name_H-M   'P 1'
#
loop_
_entity.id
_entity.type
_entity.pdbx_description
1 polymer ?
#
loop_
_entity_poly.entity_id
_entity_poly.type
_entity_poly.pdbx_seq_one_letter_code
_entity_poly.pdbx_strand_id
1 'polypeptide(L)'
;MGPDFDYAQEFARLDFPALKRDLAALMTESRDWWPADFGHYGPLFVRMAWHSAGTYRTGDGRGGAGRGQQRFAPIDAWPDNVNLDKADGCCGQSSRSTAARSRGRT
;
A
#
# COMPACT_ATOMS: atom_id res chain seq x y z
N MET A 1 -6.15 3.35 17.32
CA MET A 1 -4.99 2.80 18.03
C MET A 1 -5.05 3.32 19.44
N GLY A 2 -4.76 2.49 20.44
CA GLY A 2 -4.73 2.94 21.84
C GLY A 2 -3.57 3.91 22.09
N PRO A 3 -3.62 4.68 23.18
CA PRO A 3 -2.54 5.61 23.55
C PRO A 3 -1.19 4.92 23.74
N ASP A 4 -1.19 3.64 24.12
CA ASP A 4 0.04 2.85 24.37
C ASP A 4 0.57 2.12 23.12
N PHE A 5 0.01 2.37 21.94
CA PHE A 5 0.39 1.67 20.72
C PHE A 5 1.65 2.28 20.08
N ASP A 6 2.73 1.49 19.98
CA ASP A 6 3.97 1.86 19.32
C ASP A 6 4.10 1.19 17.93
N TYR A 7 3.90 1.98 16.87
CA TYR A 7 4.03 1.50 15.49
C TYR A 7 5.46 1.07 15.14
N ALA A 8 6.49 1.74 15.68
CA ALA A 8 7.88 1.41 15.38
C ALA A 8 8.25 0.05 15.97
N GLN A 9 7.81 -0.22 17.20
CA GLN A 9 8.00 -1.53 17.84
C GLN A 9 7.26 -2.65 17.06
N GLU A 10 6.01 -2.41 16.68
CA GLU A 10 5.23 -3.40 15.93
C GLU A 10 5.80 -3.66 14.52
N PHE A 11 6.27 -2.61 13.84
CA PHE A 11 6.92 -2.75 12.55
C PHE A 11 8.23 -3.54 12.63
N ALA A 12 9.01 -3.36 13.71
CA ALA A 12 10.25 -4.11 13.91
C ALA A 12 10.01 -5.62 14.11
N ARG A 13 8.80 -6.02 14.55
CA ARG A 13 8.41 -7.43 14.72
C ARG A 13 7.88 -8.07 13.43
N LEU A 14 7.67 -7.29 12.38
CA LEU A 14 7.09 -7.76 11.13
C LEU A 14 8.05 -8.70 10.39
N ASP A 15 7.54 -9.83 9.89
CA ASP A 15 8.27 -10.70 8.96
C ASP A 15 8.36 -10.01 7.57
N PHE A 16 9.33 -9.12 7.44
CA PHE A 16 9.56 -8.35 6.22
C PHE A 16 9.84 -9.24 4.99
N PRO A 17 10.63 -10.34 5.10
CA PRO A 17 10.77 -11.31 4.01
C PRO A 17 9.44 -11.93 3.58
N ALA A 18 8.57 -12.33 4.51
CA ALA A 18 7.24 -12.85 4.18
C ALA A 18 6.38 -11.81 3.47
N LEU A 19 6.36 -10.57 3.98
CA LEU A 19 5.65 -9.47 3.33
C LEU A 19 6.09 -9.27 1.88
N LYS A 20 7.40 -9.29 1.61
CA LYS A 20 7.93 -9.15 0.23
C LYS A 20 7.49 -10.30 -0.68
N ARG A 21 7.43 -11.54 -0.16
CA ARG A 21 6.92 -12.68 -0.93
C ARG A 21 5.44 -12.53 -1.25
N ASP A 22 4.64 -12.13 -0.26
CA ASP A 22 3.21 -11.92 -0.44
C ASP A 22 2.94 -10.77 -1.44
N LEU A 23 3.75 -9.72 -1.42
CA LEU A 23 3.68 -8.62 -2.40
C LEU A 23 4.08 -9.09 -3.80
N ALA A 24 5.12 -9.91 -3.93
CA ALA A 24 5.54 -10.47 -5.21
C ALA A 24 4.47 -11.38 -5.82
N ALA A 25 3.83 -12.23 -5.00
CA ALA A 25 2.70 -13.05 -5.44
C ALA A 25 1.53 -12.18 -5.90
N LEU A 26 1.15 -11.19 -5.09
CA LEU A 26 0.05 -10.27 -5.40
C LEU A 26 0.23 -9.59 -6.77
N MET A 27 1.47 -9.23 -7.13
CA MET A 27 1.73 -8.58 -8.42
C MET A 27 1.32 -9.42 -9.63
N THR A 28 1.28 -10.75 -9.51
CA THR A 28 0.89 -11.67 -10.59
C THR A 28 -0.51 -12.29 -10.42
N GLU A 29 -1.16 -12.04 -9.28
CA GLU A 29 -2.51 -12.54 -8.98
C GLU A 29 -3.58 -11.57 -9.50
N SER A 30 -3.85 -11.62 -10.81
CA SER A 30 -4.91 -10.82 -11.43
C SER A 30 -6.28 -11.07 -10.79
N ARG A 31 -7.05 -9.99 -10.58
CA ARG A 31 -8.40 -10.01 -10.00
C ARG A 31 -9.43 -9.70 -11.07
N ASP A 32 -10.57 -10.39 -11.05
CA ASP A 32 -11.62 -10.25 -12.06
C ASP A 32 -12.22 -8.83 -12.12
N TRP A 33 -12.32 -8.15 -10.97
CA TRP A 33 -12.88 -6.79 -10.88
C TRP A 33 -11.90 -5.68 -11.30
N TRP A 34 -10.61 -6.01 -11.43
CA TRP A 34 -9.59 -5.10 -11.96
C TRP A 34 -8.43 -5.90 -12.55
N PRO A 35 -8.53 -6.36 -13.81
CA PRO A 35 -7.52 -7.23 -14.39
C PRO A 35 -6.13 -6.60 -14.43
N ALA A 36 -5.09 -7.41 -14.21
CA ALA A 36 -3.71 -6.95 -14.30
C ALA A 36 -3.30 -6.76 -15.76
N ASP A 37 -2.85 -5.56 -16.11
CA ASP A 37 -2.25 -5.30 -17.42
C ASP A 37 -1.03 -6.22 -17.63
N PHE A 38 -0.97 -6.89 -18.78
CA PHE A 38 0.07 -7.87 -19.09
C PHE A 38 0.20 -9.02 -18.07
N GLY A 39 -0.85 -9.25 -17.26
CA GLY A 39 -0.82 -10.23 -16.16
C GLY A 39 0.04 -9.80 -14.96
N HIS A 40 0.41 -8.52 -14.85
CA HIS A 40 1.29 -8.04 -13.78
C HIS A 40 0.97 -6.61 -13.30
N TYR A 41 0.60 -6.43 -12.02
CA TYR A 41 0.28 -5.12 -11.42
C TYR A 41 1.48 -4.21 -11.14
N GLY A 42 2.70 -4.69 -11.39
CA GLY A 42 3.94 -3.94 -11.16
C GLY A 42 3.91 -2.48 -11.65
N PRO A 43 3.57 -2.19 -12.92
CA PRO A 43 3.48 -0.81 -13.42
C PRO A 43 2.47 0.04 -12.64
N LEU A 44 1.32 -0.53 -12.25
CA LEU A 44 0.30 0.15 -11.45
C LEU A 44 0.81 0.50 -10.05
N PHE A 45 1.49 -0.42 -9.36
CA PHE A 45 2.04 -0.15 -8.03
C PHE A 45 3.20 0.84 -8.06
N VAL A 46 4.02 0.83 -9.11
CA VAL A 46 5.05 1.85 -9.31
C VAL A 46 4.42 3.23 -9.46
N ARG A 47 3.38 3.37 -10.29
CA ARG A 47 2.61 4.63 -10.42
C ARG A 47 2.03 5.06 -9.08
N MET A 48 1.38 4.15 -8.34
CA MET A 48 0.81 4.44 -7.02
C MET A 48 1.87 5.01 -6.06
N ALA A 49 3.02 4.33 -5.92
CA ALA A 49 4.11 4.76 -5.04
C ALA A 49 4.69 6.12 -5.47
N TRP A 50 4.85 6.34 -6.77
CA TRP A 50 5.28 7.62 -7.33
C TRP A 50 4.30 8.74 -6.99
N HIS A 51 3.01 8.56 -7.25
CA HIS A 51 1.98 9.58 -6.96
C HIS A 51 1.85 9.86 -5.46
N SER A 52 2.03 8.84 -4.61
CA SER A 52 2.03 9.01 -3.16
C SER A 52 3.14 9.96 -2.71
N ALA A 53 4.36 9.75 -3.20
CA ALA A 53 5.52 10.59 -2.90
C ALA A 53 5.47 11.95 -3.59
N GLY A 54 4.91 12.03 -4.80
CA GLY A 54 4.87 13.22 -5.65
C GLY A 54 4.07 14.40 -5.11
N THR A 55 3.29 14.20 -4.04
CA THR A 55 2.60 15.31 -3.35
C THR A 55 3.53 16.15 -2.46
N TYR A 56 4.77 15.70 -2.24
CA TYR A 56 5.74 16.39 -1.39
C TYR A 56 6.17 17.74 -1.97
N ARG A 57 6.30 18.76 -1.11
CA ARG A 57 6.79 20.09 -1.48
C ARG A 57 7.89 20.54 -0.53
N THR A 58 8.99 21.04 -1.08
CA THR A 58 10.13 21.53 -0.29
C THR A 58 9.85 22.81 0.49
N GLY A 59 8.90 23.63 0.02
CA GLY A 59 8.61 24.94 0.64
C GLY A 59 8.04 24.88 2.05
N ASP A 60 7.28 23.84 2.38
CA ASP A 60 6.67 23.67 3.71
C ASP A 60 6.76 22.24 4.26
N GLY A 61 7.44 21.34 3.55
CA GLY A 61 7.61 19.94 3.93
C GLY A 61 6.30 19.13 3.97
N ARG A 62 5.19 19.68 3.48
CA ARG A 62 3.89 18.99 3.46
C ARG A 62 3.79 18.07 2.24
N GLY A 63 2.87 17.11 2.34
CA GLY A 63 2.68 16.06 1.34
C GLY A 63 3.67 14.92 1.50
N GLY A 64 3.77 14.10 0.46
CA GLY A 64 4.60 12.89 0.40
C GLY A 64 3.89 11.65 0.96
N ALA A 65 4.56 10.51 0.79
CA ALA A 65 4.01 9.19 1.14
C ALA A 65 4.03 8.89 2.66
N GLY A 66 4.74 9.69 3.46
CA GLY A 66 5.06 9.37 4.87
C GLY A 66 3.86 9.24 5.81
N ARG A 67 2.68 9.73 5.40
CA ARG A 67 1.43 9.62 6.18
C ARG A 67 0.34 8.81 5.48
N GLY A 68 0.61 8.28 4.29
CA GLY A 68 -0.37 7.55 3.48
C GLY A 68 -1.63 8.37 3.21
N GLN A 69 -1.49 9.68 2.95
CA GLN A 69 -2.65 10.57 2.75
C GLN A 69 -3.37 10.34 1.43
N GLN A 70 -2.78 9.58 0.50
CA GLN A 70 -3.36 9.27 -0.81
C GLN A 70 -4.71 8.53 -0.72
N ARG A 71 -4.99 7.85 0.40
CA ARG A 71 -6.25 7.14 0.66
C ARG A 71 -7.39 8.03 1.17
N PHE A 72 -7.17 9.33 1.33
CA PHE A 72 -8.11 10.27 1.91
C PHE A 72 -8.30 11.50 1.03
N ALA A 73 -9.47 12.12 1.17
CA ALA A 73 -9.76 13.40 0.56
C ALA A 73 -8.76 14.49 0.98
N PRO A 74 -8.38 15.41 0.07
CA PRO A 74 -8.82 15.48 -1.33
C PRO A 74 -7.97 14.64 -2.31
N ILE A 75 -6.89 14.01 -1.84
CA ILE A 75 -5.84 13.43 -2.69
C ILE A 75 -6.34 12.17 -3.40
N ASP A 76 -7.20 11.37 -2.76
CA ASP A 76 -7.83 10.18 -3.34
C ASP A 76 -8.62 10.48 -4.63
N ALA A 77 -9.23 11.67 -4.72
CA ALA A 77 -10.11 12.07 -5.80
C ALA A 77 -9.44 13.01 -6.83
N TRP A 78 -8.14 13.25 -6.74
CA TRP A 78 -7.45 14.05 -7.75
C TRP A 78 -7.52 13.36 -9.13
N PRO A 79 -7.74 14.10 -10.22
CA PRO A 79 -7.79 13.53 -11.57
C PRO A 79 -6.55 12.71 -11.93
N ASP A 80 -5.39 13.08 -11.39
CA ASP A 80 -4.11 12.41 -11.63
C ASP A 80 -3.98 11.07 -10.86
N ASN A 81 -4.81 10.85 -9.84
CA ASN A 81 -4.85 9.64 -9.01
C ASN A 81 -5.95 8.66 -9.41
N VAL A 82 -6.59 8.86 -10.56
CA VAL A 82 -7.63 7.96 -11.08
C VAL A 82 -7.12 6.52 -11.18
N ASN A 83 -7.95 5.59 -10.70
CA ASN A 83 -7.74 4.14 -10.60
C ASN A 83 -6.69 3.68 -9.57
N LEU A 84 -6.07 4.59 -8.81
CA LEU A 84 -5.16 4.19 -7.74
C LEU A 84 -5.90 3.61 -6.52
N ASP A 85 -7.21 3.86 -6.39
CA ASP A 85 -8.09 3.19 -5.43
C ASP A 85 -8.12 1.66 -5.60
N LYS A 86 -7.96 1.18 -6.85
CA LYS A 86 -7.89 -0.25 -7.17
C LYS A 86 -6.59 -0.87 -6.65
N ALA A 87 -5.48 -0.14 -6.79
CA ALA A 87 -4.17 -0.55 -6.28
C ALA A 87 -4.18 -0.63 -4.74
N ASP A 88 -4.79 0.36 -4.07
CA ASP A 88 -4.99 0.35 -2.62
C ASP A 88 -5.87 -0.84 -2.18
N GLY A 89 -6.93 -1.15 -2.94
CA GLY A 89 -7.79 -2.31 -2.72
C GLY A 89 -7.04 -3.65 -2.75
N CYS A 90 -6.16 -3.85 -3.73
CA CYS A 90 -5.33 -5.06 -3.84
C CYS A 90 -4.36 -5.21 -2.66
N CYS A 91 -3.67 -4.13 -2.28
CA CYS A 91 -2.76 -4.11 -1.13
C CYS A 91 -3.49 -4.37 0.20
N GLY A 92 -4.72 -3.86 0.34
CA GLY A 92 -5.57 -4.10 1.52
C GLY A 92 -5.94 -5.58 1.72
N GLN A 93 -6.02 -6.38 0.66
CA GLN A 93 -6.29 -7.82 0.75
C GLN A 93 -5.04 -8.62 1.14
N SER A 94 -3.87 -8.27 0.59
CA SER A 94 -2.60 -8.92 0.93
C SER A 94 -2.19 -8.64 2.38
N SER A 95 -2.29 -7.39 2.85
CA SER A 95 -2.00 -7.01 4.23
C SER A 95 -2.83 -7.79 5.28
N ARG A 96 -4.11 -8.06 4.99
CA ARG A 96 -4.96 -8.92 5.85
C ARG A 96 -4.47 -10.37 5.90
N SER A 97 -3.95 -10.88 4.79
CA SER A 97 -3.42 -12.24 4.69
C SER A 97 -2.09 -12.40 5.44
N THR A 98 -1.17 -11.43 5.29
CA THR A 98 0.10 -11.42 6.04
C THR A 98 -0.13 -11.26 7.54
N ALA A 99 -1.05 -10.38 7.95
CA ALA A 99 -1.43 -10.19 9.35
C ALA A 99 -2.12 -11.42 9.98
N ALA A 100 -2.88 -12.19 9.19
CA ALA A 100 -3.47 -13.44 9.65
C ALA A 100 -2.40 -14.53 9.86
N ARG A 101 -1.39 -14.61 8.98
CA ARG A 101 -0.30 -15.61 9.09
C ARG A 101 0.69 -15.31 10.23
N SER A 102 0.96 -14.04 10.52
CA SER A 102 1.82 -13.67 11.66
C SER A 102 1.20 -14.02 13.02
N ARG A 103 -0.13 -14.02 13.12
CA ARG A 103 -0.87 -14.39 14.35
C ARG A 103 -1.01 -15.90 14.59
N GLY A 104 -0.82 -16.73 13.58
CA GLY A 104 -0.89 -18.20 13.68
C GLY A 104 0.44 -18.87 14.06
N ARG A 105 1.48 -18.08 14.34
CA ARG A 105 2.83 -18.55 14.68
C ARG A 105 3.06 -18.34 16.18
N THR A 106 2.34 -19.11 16.99
CA THR A 106 2.54 -19.31 18.44
C THR A 106 2.54 -20.78 18.74
#